data_AF-A0A2T2ZSC0-F1
#
_entry.id   AF-A0A2T2ZSC0-F1
#
_cell.length_a   1.000
_cell.length_b   1.000
_cell.length_c   1.000
_cell.angle_alpha   90.00
_cell.angle_beta   90.00
_cell.angle_gamma   90.00
#
_symmetry.space_group_name_H-M   'P 1'
#
loop_
_entity.id
_entity.type
_entity.pdbx_description
1 polymer ?
#
loop_
_entity_poly.entity_id
_entity_poly.type
_entity_poly.pdbx_seq_one_letter_code
_entity_poly.pdbx_strand_id
1 'polypeptide(L)'
;KSWPALTSMSLRNEPREPTDNTTLDDDTYNWEYWYTYVKEGAAAINDANPDPLIFLSGLDFDTFLTPVVQKTALTPGTATFSLSDFPADKIVLELHNYDNSATDCASLESALLTDGFEAMDESSSAYNHFPVILTEWGFLMDDTTWQEPYTECLAAWAPNNTAGWMIWVLSGSYYIRSGEQDYDETWGLLNHDWSEWRNPTYVNESFIPMVSATKASA
;
A
#
# COMPACT_ATOMS: atom_id res chain seq x y z
N LYS A 1 -22.52 1.62 -13.56
CA LYS A 1 -22.99 1.51 -12.16
C LYS A 1 -23.66 0.15 -11.92
N SER A 2 -22.99 -0.95 -12.26
CA SER A 2 -23.60 -2.29 -12.31
C SER A 2 -22.69 -3.38 -11.75
N TRP A 3 -21.65 -2.98 -11.02
CA TRP A 3 -20.63 -3.86 -10.49
C TRP A 3 -20.79 -3.84 -8.96
N PRO A 4 -21.64 -4.71 -8.40
CA PRO A 4 -22.00 -4.65 -6.97
C PRO A 4 -20.82 -4.91 -6.03
N ALA A 5 -19.75 -5.53 -6.54
CA ALA A 5 -18.52 -5.80 -5.80
C ALA A 5 -17.43 -4.73 -5.99
N LEU A 6 -17.68 -3.67 -6.75
CA LEU A 6 -16.73 -2.57 -6.91
C LEU A 6 -16.75 -1.67 -5.67
N THR A 7 -15.80 -1.88 -4.78
CA THR A 7 -15.71 -1.18 -3.48
C THR A 7 -14.81 0.04 -3.51
N SER A 8 -13.79 0.05 -4.37
CA SER A 8 -12.80 1.12 -4.41
C SER A 8 -12.16 1.27 -5.80
N MET A 9 -11.48 2.40 -6.00
CA MET A 9 -10.61 2.68 -7.14
C MET A 9 -9.32 3.34 -6.62
N SER A 10 -8.17 2.84 -7.07
CA SER A 10 -6.86 3.51 -6.89
C SER A 10 -6.52 4.29 -8.17
N LEU A 11 -5.88 5.44 -8.00
CA LEU A 11 -5.55 6.36 -9.08
C LEU A 11 -4.25 5.98 -9.81
N ARG A 12 -3.20 5.60 -9.08
CA ARG A 12 -1.88 5.36 -9.68
C ARG A 12 -0.94 4.58 -8.75
N ASN A 13 -0.57 3.37 -9.14
CA ASN A 13 0.46 2.60 -8.45
C ASN A 13 1.83 3.30 -8.41
N GLU A 14 2.41 3.46 -7.22
CA GLU A 14 3.79 3.82 -6.95
C GLU A 14 4.31 4.99 -7.82
N PRO A 15 3.86 6.23 -7.54
CA PRO A 15 4.51 7.40 -8.12
C PRO A 15 5.93 7.52 -7.56
N ARG A 16 6.86 7.95 -8.42
CA ARG A 16 8.31 7.90 -8.15
C ARG A 16 9.00 9.13 -8.69
N GLU A 17 10.14 9.44 -8.08
CA GLU A 17 11.12 10.36 -8.64
C GLU A 17 11.67 9.82 -9.98
N PRO A 18 11.76 10.66 -11.03
CA PRO A 18 12.32 10.26 -12.33
C PRO A 18 13.85 10.24 -12.29
N THR A 19 14.43 9.41 -11.41
CA THR A 19 15.89 9.33 -11.16
C THR A 19 16.72 8.95 -12.39
N ASP A 20 16.10 8.35 -13.41
CA ASP A 20 16.73 8.03 -14.69
C ASP A 20 16.69 9.20 -15.70
N ASN A 21 16.07 10.33 -15.33
CA ASN A 21 15.91 11.50 -16.17
C ASN A 21 16.10 12.79 -15.35
N THR A 22 17.36 13.20 -15.21
CA THR A 22 17.75 14.40 -14.45
C THR A 22 17.07 15.68 -14.95
N THR A 23 16.75 15.78 -16.24
CA THR A 23 16.02 16.95 -16.76
C THR A 23 14.59 17.00 -16.22
N LEU A 24 13.87 15.87 -16.19
CA LEU A 24 12.53 15.83 -15.59
C LEU A 24 12.59 16.07 -14.09
N ASP A 25 13.58 15.50 -13.42
CA ASP A 25 13.81 15.66 -11.99
C ASP A 25 14.03 17.14 -11.62
N ASP A 26 15.02 17.78 -12.25
CA ASP A 26 15.38 19.18 -11.98
C ASP A 26 14.28 20.18 -12.39
N ASP A 27 13.62 19.95 -13.53
CA ASP A 27 12.72 20.97 -14.11
C ASP A 27 11.27 20.82 -13.64
N THR A 28 10.82 19.60 -13.31
CA THR A 28 9.37 19.32 -13.19
C THR A 28 8.95 18.43 -12.02
N TYR A 29 9.86 17.68 -11.41
CA TYR A 29 9.48 16.76 -10.35
C TYR A 29 9.17 17.50 -9.04
N ASN A 30 8.01 17.20 -8.49
CA ASN A 30 7.54 17.69 -7.19
C ASN A 30 6.30 16.88 -6.75
N TRP A 31 5.98 16.94 -5.46
CA TRP A 31 4.78 16.33 -4.91
C TRP A 31 3.53 17.22 -4.97
N GLU A 32 3.67 18.50 -5.36
CA GLU A 32 2.50 19.35 -5.64
C GLU A 32 1.75 18.91 -6.92
N TYR A 33 2.43 18.28 -7.88
CA TYR A 33 1.82 17.67 -9.06
C TYR A 33 1.11 16.37 -8.73
N TRP A 34 1.69 15.52 -7.85
CA TRP A 34 0.94 14.41 -7.28
C TRP A 34 -0.37 14.93 -6.69
N TYR A 35 -0.30 15.95 -5.82
CA TYR A 35 -1.50 16.51 -5.18
C TYR A 35 -2.52 17.07 -6.19
N THR A 36 -2.04 17.74 -7.22
CA THR A 36 -2.89 18.28 -8.29
C THR A 36 -3.64 17.17 -9.02
N TYR A 37 -2.93 16.15 -9.49
CA TYR A 37 -3.53 15.08 -10.28
C TYR A 37 -4.37 14.11 -9.46
N VAL A 38 -4.02 13.84 -8.20
CA VAL A 38 -4.87 13.01 -7.35
C VAL A 38 -6.21 13.69 -7.04
N LYS A 39 -6.23 15.02 -6.91
CA LYS A 39 -7.48 15.78 -6.77
C LYS A 39 -8.36 15.68 -8.02
N GLU A 40 -7.77 15.92 -9.19
CA GLU A 40 -8.48 15.81 -10.47
C GLU A 40 -9.05 14.41 -10.68
N GLY A 41 -8.24 13.38 -10.41
CA GLY A 41 -8.66 11.98 -10.49
C GLY A 41 -9.77 11.62 -9.52
N ALA A 42 -9.66 12.05 -8.26
CA ALA A 42 -10.68 11.80 -7.25
C ALA A 42 -12.02 12.47 -7.60
N ALA A 43 -11.98 13.72 -8.09
CA ALA A 43 -13.16 14.43 -8.56
C ALA A 43 -13.81 13.69 -9.75
N ALA A 44 -13.01 13.28 -10.75
CA ALA A 44 -13.52 12.56 -11.91
C ALA A 44 -14.17 11.21 -11.54
N ILE A 45 -13.57 10.46 -10.61
CA ILE A 45 -14.15 9.21 -10.11
C ILE A 45 -15.49 9.50 -9.43
N ASN A 46 -15.53 10.44 -8.49
CA ASN A 46 -16.74 10.71 -7.71
C ASN A 46 -17.89 11.26 -8.57
N ASP A 47 -17.57 12.11 -9.56
CA ASP A 47 -18.55 12.65 -10.51
C ASP A 47 -19.16 11.54 -11.39
N ALA A 48 -18.34 10.57 -11.83
CA ALA A 48 -18.81 9.44 -12.63
C ALA A 48 -19.56 8.39 -11.77
N ASN A 49 -19.03 8.09 -10.60
CA ASN A 49 -19.54 7.10 -9.66
C ASN A 49 -19.16 7.46 -8.21
N PRO A 50 -20.12 7.96 -7.39
CA PRO A 50 -19.85 8.33 -6.01
C PRO A 50 -19.83 7.13 -5.04
N ASP A 51 -20.13 5.92 -5.51
CA ASP A 51 -20.22 4.72 -4.66
C ASP A 51 -18.84 4.22 -4.14
N PRO A 52 -17.80 3.99 -4.97
CA PRO A 52 -16.53 3.40 -4.51
C PRO A 52 -15.69 4.37 -3.66
N LEU A 53 -14.93 3.84 -2.71
CA LEU A 53 -13.84 4.57 -2.04
C LEU A 53 -12.73 4.92 -3.04
N ILE A 54 -11.93 5.95 -2.74
CA ILE A 54 -10.87 6.45 -3.61
C ILE A 54 -9.55 6.36 -2.85
N PHE A 55 -8.62 5.59 -3.39
CA PHE A 55 -7.32 5.36 -2.78
C PHE A 55 -6.33 6.40 -3.30
N LEU A 56 -5.63 7.05 -2.37
CA LEU A 56 -4.54 7.97 -2.67
C LEU A 56 -3.23 7.26 -2.38
N SER A 57 -2.51 6.99 -3.46
CA SER A 57 -1.21 6.33 -3.46
C SER A 57 -0.18 7.18 -2.72
N GLY A 58 0.67 6.50 -1.96
CA GLY A 58 1.74 7.11 -1.24
C GLY A 58 2.78 7.79 -2.14
N LEU A 59 3.70 8.47 -1.49
CA LEU A 59 4.82 9.12 -2.14
C LEU A 59 5.99 8.15 -2.20
N ASP A 60 6.82 8.30 -3.23
CA ASP A 60 8.06 7.55 -3.46
C ASP A 60 7.88 6.03 -3.30
N PHE A 61 7.36 5.38 -4.34
CA PHE A 61 7.06 3.94 -4.33
C PHE A 61 5.97 3.57 -3.32
N ASP A 62 5.01 4.47 -3.08
CA ASP A 62 3.95 4.30 -2.08
C ASP A 62 4.46 4.05 -0.65
N THR A 63 5.67 4.49 -0.32
CA THR A 63 6.30 4.15 0.97
C THR A 63 5.90 5.10 2.10
N PHE A 64 5.52 6.34 1.81
CA PHE A 64 5.14 7.28 2.86
C PHE A 64 4.09 8.33 2.42
N LEU A 65 3.34 8.84 3.38
CA LEU A 65 2.35 9.92 3.27
C LEU A 65 2.46 10.91 4.44
N THR A 66 3.57 10.94 5.17
CA THR A 66 3.79 11.86 6.30
C THR A 66 3.40 13.32 5.98
N PRO A 67 3.70 13.91 4.81
CA PRO A 67 3.26 15.29 4.51
C PRO A 67 1.74 15.46 4.42
N VAL A 68 1.03 14.43 3.99
CA VAL A 68 -0.44 14.38 3.95
C VAL A 68 -0.99 14.26 5.37
N VAL A 69 -0.46 13.33 6.16
CA VAL A 69 -0.92 13.04 7.53
C VAL A 69 -0.63 14.20 8.49
N GLN A 70 0.56 14.78 8.41
CA GLN A 70 1.02 15.86 9.29
C GLN A 70 0.74 17.27 8.76
N LYS A 71 0.15 17.38 7.56
CA LYS A 71 -0.13 18.67 6.90
C LYS A 71 1.12 19.55 6.80
N THR A 72 2.22 18.96 6.32
CA THR A 72 3.46 19.68 6.03
C THR A 72 3.59 19.94 4.53
N ALA A 73 4.70 20.56 4.11
CA ALA A 73 4.94 20.84 2.70
C ALA A 73 5.21 19.52 1.93
N LEU A 74 4.49 19.34 0.82
CA LEU A 74 4.74 18.28 -0.16
C LEU A 74 6.06 18.57 -0.88
N THR A 75 7.15 18.00 -0.37
CA THR A 75 8.53 18.32 -0.79
C THR A 75 9.13 17.21 -1.65
N PRO A 76 9.68 17.48 -2.85
CA PRO A 76 9.90 18.79 -3.45
C PRO A 76 8.59 19.51 -3.79
N GLY A 77 8.51 20.81 -3.52
CA GLY A 77 7.28 21.59 -3.66
C GLY A 77 6.93 22.37 -2.39
N THR A 78 5.85 23.16 -2.47
CA THR A 78 5.43 24.03 -1.35
C THR A 78 3.95 23.89 -0.99
N ALA A 79 3.18 23.16 -1.80
CA ALA A 79 1.79 22.88 -1.51
C ALA A 79 1.65 22.07 -0.22
N THR A 80 0.51 22.23 0.43
CA THR A 80 0.13 21.46 1.62
C THR A 80 -1.21 20.80 1.35
N PHE A 81 -1.32 19.54 1.72
CA PHE A 81 -2.54 18.76 1.53
C PHE A 81 -3.72 19.36 2.32
N SER A 82 -4.90 19.37 1.71
CA SER A 82 -6.17 19.73 2.35
C SER A 82 -7.24 18.69 2.01
N LEU A 83 -7.78 18.02 3.03
CA LEU A 83 -8.87 17.06 2.86
C LEU A 83 -10.12 17.69 2.22
N SER A 84 -10.35 18.99 2.45
CA SER A 84 -11.47 19.72 1.85
C SER A 84 -11.44 19.79 0.33
N ASP A 85 -10.29 19.50 -0.30
CA ASP A 85 -10.16 19.50 -1.74
C ASP A 85 -10.68 18.19 -2.38
N PHE A 86 -11.09 17.21 -1.57
CA PHE A 86 -11.58 15.91 -2.02
C PHE A 86 -13.06 15.70 -1.67
N PRO A 87 -13.73 14.76 -2.35
CA PRO A 87 -15.05 14.30 -1.96
C PRO A 87 -15.09 13.81 -0.52
N ALA A 88 -16.06 14.31 0.26
CA ALA A 88 -16.22 13.97 1.67
C ALA A 88 -16.45 12.46 1.87
N ASP A 89 -15.80 11.89 2.88
CA ASP A 89 -15.94 10.48 3.29
C ASP A 89 -15.57 9.45 2.20
N LYS A 90 -14.74 9.84 1.22
CA LYS A 90 -14.32 8.96 0.11
C LYS A 90 -12.87 8.48 0.19
N ILE A 91 -12.01 9.19 0.90
CA ILE A 91 -10.56 9.03 0.81
C ILE A 91 -10.04 7.92 1.73
N VAL A 92 -9.22 7.05 1.15
CA VAL A 92 -8.40 6.05 1.84
C VAL A 92 -6.96 6.27 1.41
N LEU A 93 -6.01 6.20 2.35
CA LEU A 93 -4.59 6.24 2.00
C LEU A 93 -4.09 4.81 1.74
N GLU A 94 -3.22 4.65 0.76
CA GLU A 94 -2.58 3.37 0.48
C GLU A 94 -1.06 3.49 0.61
N LEU A 95 -0.45 2.51 1.28
CA LEU A 95 1.00 2.42 1.49
C LEU A 95 1.49 1.02 1.15
N HIS A 96 2.71 0.94 0.65
CA HIS A 96 3.45 -0.29 0.38
C HIS A 96 4.58 -0.45 1.39
N ASN A 97 4.97 -1.69 1.68
CA ASN A 97 6.16 -1.93 2.48
C ASN A 97 6.89 -3.17 2.01
N TYR A 98 8.17 -3.00 1.66
CA TYR A 98 9.08 -4.07 1.24
C TYR A 98 10.43 -3.98 1.97
N ASP A 99 10.43 -3.51 3.23
CA ASP A 99 11.65 -3.54 4.06
C ASP A 99 11.93 -4.96 4.56
N ASN A 100 12.17 -5.89 3.65
CA ASN A 100 12.50 -7.28 3.94
C ASN A 100 13.81 -7.42 4.74
N SER A 101 14.56 -6.33 4.93
CA SER A 101 15.78 -6.29 5.73
C SER A 101 15.52 -5.98 7.21
N ALA A 102 14.28 -5.68 7.60
CA ALA A 102 13.92 -5.37 8.97
C ALA A 102 14.30 -6.52 9.92
N THR A 103 14.94 -6.16 11.04
CA THR A 103 15.48 -7.13 12.01
C THR A 103 14.68 -7.24 13.30
N ASP A 104 13.76 -6.31 13.56
CA ASP A 104 12.92 -6.28 14.76
C ASP A 104 11.59 -5.56 14.53
N CYS A 105 10.55 -5.97 15.25
CA CYS A 105 9.22 -5.38 15.08
C CYS A 105 9.14 -3.94 15.54
N ALA A 106 9.83 -3.56 16.63
CA ALA A 106 9.68 -2.21 17.19
C ALA A 106 10.12 -1.13 16.19
N SER A 107 11.23 -1.35 15.48
CA SER A 107 11.71 -0.45 14.45
C SER A 107 10.77 -0.41 13.24
N LEU A 108 10.30 -1.56 12.77
CA LEU A 108 9.37 -1.65 11.63
C LEU A 108 8.02 -0.99 11.94
N GLU A 109 7.45 -1.25 13.10
CA GLU A 109 6.19 -0.64 13.54
C GLU A 109 6.32 0.87 13.71
N SER A 110 7.45 1.35 14.26
CA SER A 110 7.74 2.78 14.36
C SER A 110 7.86 3.44 12.99
N ALA A 111 8.43 2.75 12.01
CA ALA A 111 8.51 3.23 10.63
C ALA A 111 7.11 3.33 10.03
N LEU A 112 6.31 2.25 10.04
CA LEU A 112 4.94 2.23 9.54
C LEU A 112 4.07 3.38 10.09
N LEU A 113 4.16 3.62 11.41
CA LEU A 113 3.44 4.73 12.04
C LEU A 113 3.86 6.09 11.44
N THR A 114 5.17 6.33 11.34
CA THR A 114 5.74 7.59 10.82
C THR A 114 5.46 7.77 9.33
N ASP A 115 5.46 6.67 8.58
CA ASP A 115 5.21 6.65 7.14
C ASP A 115 3.76 7.05 6.84
N GLY A 116 2.82 6.80 7.73
CA GLY A 116 1.48 7.39 7.64
C GLY A 116 0.38 6.64 8.37
N PHE A 117 0.65 5.44 8.91
CA PHE A 117 -0.36 4.68 9.64
C PHE A 117 -0.77 5.33 10.97
N GLU A 118 -0.04 6.32 11.48
CA GLU A 118 -0.51 7.15 12.61
C GLU A 118 -1.84 7.87 12.31
N ALA A 119 -2.22 8.04 11.05
CA ALA A 119 -3.51 8.61 10.64
C ALA A 119 -4.72 7.75 11.07
N MET A 120 -4.52 6.46 11.36
CA MET A 120 -5.58 5.56 11.82
C MET A 120 -5.86 5.67 13.32
N ASP A 121 -4.94 6.26 14.09
CA ASP A 121 -5.08 6.43 15.53
C ASP A 121 -5.55 7.86 15.84
N GLU A 122 -6.83 7.99 16.24
CA GLU A 122 -7.45 9.26 16.64
C GLU A 122 -6.79 9.91 17.89
N SER A 123 -5.95 9.17 18.62
CA SER A 123 -5.18 9.70 19.74
C SER A 123 -3.76 10.14 19.36
N SER A 124 -3.35 9.92 18.11
CA SER A 124 -2.04 10.31 17.60
C SER A 124 -1.91 11.83 17.42
N SER A 125 -0.71 12.28 17.08
CA SER A 125 -0.44 13.67 16.71
C SER A 125 -0.76 13.99 15.25
N ALA A 126 -1.32 13.05 14.47
CA ALA A 126 -1.69 13.28 13.09
C ALA A 126 -2.60 14.51 12.95
N TYR A 127 -2.38 15.32 11.92
CA TYR A 127 -3.27 16.44 11.62
C TYR A 127 -4.53 15.96 10.90
N ASN A 128 -4.35 15.04 9.95
CA ASN A 128 -5.44 14.43 9.20
C ASN A 128 -5.53 12.95 9.57
N HIS A 129 -6.73 12.51 9.95
CA HIS A 129 -7.04 11.11 10.22
C HIS A 129 -7.73 10.47 9.03
N PHE A 130 -7.31 9.25 8.69
CA PHE A 130 -7.75 8.51 7.52
C PHE A 130 -7.73 7.01 7.79
N PRO A 131 -8.61 6.23 7.14
CA PRO A 131 -8.32 4.82 6.88
C PRO A 131 -7.05 4.73 6.03
N VAL A 132 -6.11 3.90 6.47
CA VAL A 132 -4.87 3.58 5.74
C VAL A 132 -4.84 2.08 5.50
N ILE A 133 -4.45 1.65 4.30
CA ILE A 133 -4.39 0.25 3.91
C ILE A 133 -2.98 -0.08 3.39
N LEU A 134 -2.40 -1.18 3.88
CA LEU A 134 -1.16 -1.75 3.38
C LEU A 134 -1.46 -2.53 2.09
N THR A 135 -1.48 -1.85 0.95
CA THR A 135 -1.94 -2.42 -0.32
C THR A 135 -0.91 -3.29 -1.01
N GLU A 136 0.36 -3.19 -0.63
CA GLU A 136 1.36 -4.16 -1.02
C GLU A 136 2.37 -4.41 0.10
N TRP A 137 2.59 -5.69 0.36
CA TRP A 137 3.70 -6.20 1.12
C TRP A 137 3.90 -7.65 0.68
N GLY A 138 5.11 -8.16 0.78
CA GLY A 138 5.40 -9.48 0.25
C GLY A 138 6.83 -9.89 0.49
N PHE A 139 7.09 -11.16 0.23
CA PHE A 139 8.36 -11.80 0.47
C PHE A 139 8.48 -13.06 -0.40
N LEU A 140 9.66 -13.66 -0.44
CA LEU A 140 9.89 -14.90 -1.16
C LEU A 140 9.12 -16.05 -0.51
N MET A 141 8.26 -16.76 -1.25
CA MET A 141 7.40 -17.82 -0.71
C MET A 141 8.16 -19.16 -0.58
N ASP A 142 9.33 -19.13 0.06
CA ASP A 142 10.11 -20.30 0.44
C ASP A 142 9.82 -20.77 1.86
N ASP A 143 10.49 -21.84 2.31
CA ASP A 143 10.23 -22.47 3.61
C ASP A 143 10.64 -21.62 4.82
N THR A 144 11.42 -20.56 4.63
CA THR A 144 12.13 -19.82 5.69
C THR A 144 11.75 -18.35 5.80
N THR A 145 11.56 -17.62 4.69
CA THR A 145 11.40 -16.15 4.71
C THR A 145 10.14 -15.70 5.45
N TRP A 146 9.10 -16.54 5.52
CA TRP A 146 7.89 -16.19 6.26
C TRP A 146 8.06 -16.16 7.78
N GLN A 147 9.16 -16.73 8.29
CA GLN A 147 9.56 -16.72 9.71
C GLN A 147 10.58 -15.61 10.00
N GLU A 148 10.95 -14.80 9.01
CA GLU A 148 11.84 -13.67 9.23
C GLU A 148 11.10 -12.51 9.90
N PRO A 149 11.81 -11.65 10.67
CA PRO A 149 11.18 -10.59 11.45
C PRO A 149 10.23 -9.71 10.63
N TYR A 150 10.64 -9.26 9.45
CA TYR A 150 9.76 -8.48 8.56
C TYR A 150 8.37 -9.12 8.38
N THR A 151 8.33 -10.40 8.01
CA THR A 151 7.09 -11.10 7.69
C THR A 151 6.26 -11.37 8.94
N GLU A 152 6.89 -11.87 10.01
CA GLU A 152 6.21 -12.18 11.27
C GLU A 152 5.63 -10.91 11.92
N CYS A 153 6.40 -9.82 11.91
CA CYS A 153 5.98 -8.54 12.47
C CYS A 153 4.79 -7.98 11.71
N LEU A 154 4.80 -7.95 10.36
CA LEU A 154 3.64 -7.47 9.58
C LEU A 154 2.40 -8.36 9.77
N ALA A 155 2.58 -9.69 9.80
CA ALA A 155 1.50 -10.64 10.04
C ALA A 155 0.81 -10.43 11.40
N ALA A 156 1.55 -10.01 12.42
CA ALA A 156 1.01 -9.67 13.73
C ALA A 156 0.48 -8.21 13.81
N TRP A 157 1.22 -7.27 13.22
CA TRP A 157 0.94 -5.83 13.32
C TRP A 157 -0.38 -5.46 12.65
N ALA A 158 -0.63 -5.96 11.43
CA ALA A 158 -1.82 -5.59 10.67
C ALA A 158 -3.13 -5.89 11.42
N PRO A 159 -3.38 -7.12 11.93
CA PRO A 159 -4.58 -7.38 12.73
C PRO A 159 -4.62 -6.62 14.06
N ASN A 160 -3.48 -6.44 14.74
CA ASN A 160 -3.40 -5.72 16.02
C ASN A 160 -3.74 -4.22 15.89
N ASN A 161 -3.47 -3.63 14.73
CA ASN A 161 -3.74 -2.23 14.44
C ASN A 161 -4.99 -2.03 13.57
N THR A 162 -5.79 -3.09 13.37
CA THR A 162 -6.98 -3.07 12.49
C THR A 162 -6.70 -2.56 11.07
N ALA A 163 -5.45 -2.71 10.62
CA ALA A 163 -5.02 -2.24 9.30
C ALA A 163 -5.55 -3.18 8.23
N GLY A 164 -6.19 -2.61 7.20
CA GLY A 164 -6.46 -3.35 5.98
C GLY A 164 -5.14 -3.70 5.28
N TRP A 165 -5.10 -4.84 4.60
CA TRP A 165 -3.89 -5.27 3.90
C TRP A 165 -4.19 -6.09 2.64
N MET A 166 -3.25 -6.11 1.71
CA MET A 166 -3.24 -6.95 0.52
C MET A 166 -1.83 -7.49 0.30
N ILE A 167 -1.69 -8.80 0.09
CA ILE A 167 -0.39 -9.45 -0.10
C ILE A 167 0.00 -9.48 -1.57
N TRP A 168 1.23 -9.07 -1.87
CA TRP A 168 1.87 -9.29 -3.15
C TRP A 168 2.48 -10.70 -3.17
N VAL A 169 1.98 -11.64 -3.97
CA VAL A 169 0.85 -11.54 -4.90
C VAL A 169 0.10 -12.86 -4.98
N LEU A 170 -1.17 -12.88 -5.38
CA LEU A 170 -1.92 -14.13 -5.60
C LEU A 170 -1.33 -15.00 -6.74
N SER A 171 -0.44 -14.45 -7.57
CA SER A 171 0.03 -15.08 -8.80
C SER A 171 0.79 -16.40 -8.59
N GLY A 172 0.96 -17.16 -9.67
CA GLY A 172 1.87 -18.31 -9.75
C GLY A 172 3.02 -18.12 -10.76
N SER A 173 2.71 -17.51 -11.90
CA SER A 173 3.66 -17.24 -12.97
C SER A 173 3.21 -16.06 -13.83
N TYR A 174 4.05 -15.59 -14.74
CA TYR A 174 3.71 -14.56 -15.72
C TYR A 174 3.74 -15.14 -17.13
N TYR A 175 2.80 -14.71 -17.97
CA TYR A 175 2.89 -14.98 -19.40
C TYR A 175 4.24 -14.47 -19.97
N ILE A 176 4.61 -13.22 -19.64
CA ILE A 176 5.94 -12.64 -19.89
C ILE A 176 6.29 -11.71 -18.72
N ARG A 177 7.54 -11.78 -18.21
CA ARG A 177 8.12 -10.78 -17.31
C ARG A 177 9.56 -10.50 -17.71
N SER A 178 9.93 -9.22 -17.78
CA SER A 178 11.30 -8.78 -18.12
C SER A 178 11.88 -9.41 -19.41
N GLY A 179 11.01 -9.74 -20.38
CA GLY A 179 11.39 -10.37 -21.64
C GLY A 179 11.47 -11.90 -21.62
N GLU A 180 11.29 -12.53 -20.47
CA GLU A 180 11.21 -13.99 -20.31
C GLU A 180 9.75 -14.44 -20.36
N GLN A 181 9.46 -15.45 -21.19
CA GLN A 181 8.14 -16.10 -21.25
C GLN A 181 8.02 -17.11 -20.11
N ASP A 182 6.80 -17.28 -19.59
CA ASP A 182 6.51 -18.27 -18.54
C ASP A 182 7.38 -18.09 -17.29
N TYR A 183 7.55 -16.82 -16.87
CA TYR A 183 8.42 -16.47 -15.74
C TYR A 183 7.79 -16.93 -14.43
N ASP A 184 8.51 -17.72 -13.64
CA ASP A 184 8.04 -18.18 -12.34
C ASP A 184 7.97 -17.05 -11.30
N GLU A 185 6.80 -16.81 -10.71
CA GLU A 185 6.62 -15.81 -9.66
C GLU A 185 6.87 -16.45 -8.30
N THR A 186 8.13 -16.45 -7.86
CA THR A 186 8.53 -17.07 -6.60
C THR A 186 8.01 -16.35 -5.36
N TRP A 187 7.53 -15.11 -5.50
CA TRP A 187 6.86 -14.35 -4.43
C TRP A 187 5.34 -14.59 -4.41
N GLY A 188 4.84 -15.38 -5.36
CA GLY A 188 3.44 -15.68 -5.54
C GLY A 188 2.91 -16.68 -4.52
N LEU A 189 1.71 -16.42 -3.98
CA LEU A 189 1.00 -17.35 -3.10
C LEU A 189 0.74 -18.71 -3.78
N LEU A 190 0.57 -18.72 -5.10
CA LEU A 190 0.34 -19.94 -5.87
C LEU A 190 1.66 -20.46 -6.48
N ASN A 191 1.72 -21.77 -6.67
CA ASN A 191 2.80 -22.41 -7.39
C ASN A 191 2.76 -22.05 -8.90
N HIS A 192 3.82 -22.38 -9.62
CA HIS A 192 4.03 -21.97 -11.01
C HIS A 192 2.86 -22.28 -11.95
N ASP A 193 2.23 -23.45 -11.80
CA ASP A 193 1.13 -23.93 -12.64
C ASP A 193 -0.26 -23.59 -12.09
N TRP A 194 -0.32 -22.76 -11.04
CA TRP A 194 -1.54 -22.25 -10.42
C TRP A 194 -2.44 -23.35 -9.82
N SER A 195 -1.89 -24.53 -9.54
CA SER A 195 -2.66 -25.67 -9.05
C SER A 195 -2.80 -25.70 -7.53
N GLU A 196 -1.81 -25.17 -6.80
CA GLU A 196 -1.70 -25.28 -5.34
C GLU A 196 -1.05 -24.04 -4.72
N TRP A 197 -1.04 -23.97 -3.38
CA TRP A 197 -0.26 -22.97 -2.65
C TRP A 197 1.24 -23.25 -2.83
N ARG A 198 2.04 -22.21 -3.11
CA ARG A 198 3.50 -22.33 -3.25
C ARG A 198 4.17 -22.78 -1.95
N ASN A 199 3.74 -22.20 -0.83
CA ASN A 199 4.12 -22.62 0.51
C ASN A 199 2.87 -22.97 1.34
N PRO A 200 2.42 -24.24 1.33
CA PRO A 200 1.27 -24.67 2.13
C PRO A 200 1.47 -24.52 3.64
N THR A 201 2.70 -24.61 4.14
CA THR A 201 3.01 -24.45 5.57
C THR A 201 2.73 -23.01 6.00
N TYR A 202 3.31 -22.02 5.31
CA TYR A 202 3.02 -20.60 5.54
C TYR A 202 1.52 -20.31 5.48
N VAL A 203 0.83 -20.82 4.44
CA VAL A 203 -0.60 -20.56 4.26
C VAL A 203 -1.41 -21.07 5.46
N ASN A 204 -1.13 -22.28 5.94
CA ASN A 204 -1.87 -22.88 7.04
C ASN A 204 -1.47 -22.32 8.41
N GLU A 205 -0.18 -22.05 8.64
CA GLU A 205 0.35 -21.70 9.96
C GLU A 205 0.38 -20.19 10.23
N SER A 206 0.40 -19.35 9.19
CA SER A 206 0.50 -17.88 9.34
C SER A 206 -0.59 -17.13 8.55
N PHE A 207 -0.73 -17.35 7.25
CA PHE A 207 -1.64 -16.56 6.41
C PHE A 207 -3.12 -16.70 6.79
N ILE A 208 -3.64 -17.93 6.91
CA ILE A 208 -5.03 -18.18 7.32
C ILE A 208 -5.32 -17.63 8.73
N PRO A 209 -4.44 -17.86 9.73
CA PRO A 209 -4.55 -17.21 11.03
C PRO A 209 -4.57 -15.68 10.95
N MET A 210 -3.69 -15.05 10.17
CA MET A 210 -3.66 -13.60 9.96
C MET A 210 -4.99 -13.09 9.39
N VAL A 211 -5.50 -13.70 8.33
CA VAL A 211 -6.83 -13.38 7.75
C VAL A 211 -7.93 -13.48 8.80
N SER A 212 -7.90 -14.53 9.62
CA SER A 212 -8.90 -14.74 10.67
C SER A 212 -8.81 -13.67 11.77
N ALA A 213 -7.59 -13.29 12.15
CA ALA A 213 -7.33 -12.24 13.14
C ALA A 213 -7.79 -10.86 12.64
N THR A 214 -7.47 -10.49 11.39
CA THR A 214 -7.90 -9.22 10.80
C THR A 214 -9.43 -9.12 10.71
N LYS A 215 -10.11 -10.23 10.39
CA LYS A 215 -11.58 -10.24 10.37
C LYS A 215 -12.22 -10.15 11.76
N ALA A 216 -11.52 -10.61 12.79
CA ALA A 216 -12.01 -10.58 14.17
C ALA A 216 -11.78 -9.22 14.84
N SER A 217 -10.82 -8.44 14.36
CA SER A 217 -10.53 -7.09 14.85
C SER A 217 -11.29 -5.98 14.12
N ALA A 218 -11.91 -6.28 12.98
CA ALA A 218 -12.77 -5.39 12.19
C ALA A 218 -14.20 -5.23 12.74
#